data_AF-A0A2U3N497-F1
#
_entry.id   AF-A0A2U3N497-F1
#
_cell.length_a   1.000
_cell.length_b   1.000
_cell.length_c   1.000
_cell.angle_alpha   90.00
_cell.angle_beta   90.00
_cell.angle_gamma   90.00
#
_symmetry.space_group_name_H-M   'P 1'
#
loop_
_entity.id
_entity.type
_entity.pdbx_description
1 polymer ?
#
loop_
_entity_poly.entity_id
_entity_poly.type
_entity_poly.pdbx_seq_one_letter_code
_entity_poly.pdbx_strand_id
1 'polypeptide(L)'
;MSLESKKSWFGNSKYPAKVYFMCGWPLLLVFIGGAIGGLCAALAFSINLKIYKSELSNPLKIILNVLTGFITVLVWFIVATSLGQYFLHN
;
A
#
# COMPACT_ATOMS: atom_id res chain seq x y z
N MET A 1 -33.03 16.23 -33.07
CA MET A 1 -33.22 15.65 -31.73
C MET A 1 -31.99 14.82 -31.43
N SER A 2 -31.16 15.29 -30.50
CA SER A 2 -29.84 14.73 -30.19
C SER A 2 -30.00 13.36 -29.52
N LEU A 3 -29.46 12.30 -30.13
CA LEU A 3 -29.25 11.03 -29.46
C LEU A 3 -27.76 10.91 -29.19
N GLU A 4 -27.34 11.46 -28.05
CA GLU A 4 -26.00 11.24 -27.53
C GLU A 4 -25.76 9.73 -27.41
N SER A 5 -24.87 9.23 -28.25
CA SER A 5 -24.29 7.90 -28.10
C SER A 5 -23.61 7.83 -26.75
N LYS A 6 -24.24 7.13 -25.80
CA LYS A 6 -23.70 6.87 -24.47
C LYS A 6 -22.39 6.11 -24.65
N LYS A 7 -21.27 6.84 -24.60
CA LYS A 7 -19.92 6.28 -24.65
C LYS A 7 -19.77 5.36 -23.43
N SER A 8 -19.94 4.06 -23.64
CA SER A 8 -19.66 3.06 -22.62
C SER A 8 -18.18 3.15 -22.27
N TRP A 9 -17.89 3.59 -21.05
CA TRP A 9 -16.53 3.65 -20.51
C TRP A 9 -15.86 2.28 -20.43
N PHE A 10 -16.65 1.21 -20.46
CA PHE A 10 -16.19 -0.17 -20.47
C PHE A 10 -16.71 -0.83 -21.76
N GLY A 11 -15.83 -0.89 -22.75
CA GLY A 11 -16.11 -1.55 -24.03
C GLY A 11 -16.51 -3.02 -23.83
N ASN A 12 -17.21 -3.58 -24.82
CA ASN A 12 -17.63 -4.98 -24.88
C ASN A 12 -16.56 -5.91 -24.26
N SER A 13 -16.91 -6.65 -23.21
CA SER A 13 -15.97 -7.48 -22.46
C SER A 13 -15.36 -8.52 -23.40
N LYS A 14 -14.13 -8.25 -23.85
CA LYS A 14 -13.40 -9.05 -24.84
C LYS A 14 -13.02 -10.45 -24.32
N TYR A 15 -13.08 -10.64 -22.99
CA TYR A 15 -12.71 -11.86 -22.31
C TYR A 15 -13.83 -12.35 -21.38
N PRO A 16 -14.00 -13.67 -21.22
CA PRO A 16 -14.96 -14.23 -20.28
C PRO A 16 -14.59 -13.86 -18.83
N ALA A 17 -15.58 -13.71 -17.96
CA ALA A 17 -15.40 -13.29 -16.55
C ALA A 17 -14.36 -14.11 -15.77
N LYS A 18 -14.18 -15.40 -16.12
CA LYS A 18 -13.12 -16.26 -15.58
C LYS A 18 -11.70 -15.70 -15.77
N VAL A 19 -11.42 -15.09 -16.94
CA VAL A 19 -10.11 -14.53 -17.24
C VAL A 19 -9.82 -13.32 -16.36
N TYR A 20 -10.82 -12.48 -16.11
CA TYR A 20 -10.68 -11.35 -15.19
C TYR A 20 -10.41 -11.81 -13.74
N PHE A 21 -11.06 -12.88 -13.28
CA PHE A 21 -10.77 -13.48 -11.98
C PHE A 21 -9.36 -14.07 -11.91
N MET A 22 -8.93 -14.79 -12.95
CA MET A 22 -7.57 -15.34 -13.04
C MET A 22 -6.49 -14.26 -13.20
N CYS A 23 -6.82 -13.06 -13.67
CA CYS A 23 -5.90 -11.92 -13.67
C CYS A 23 -5.98 -11.10 -12.39
N GLY A 24 -7.05 -11.24 -11.61
CA GLY A 24 -7.32 -10.46 -10.40
C GLY A 24 -6.69 -11.00 -9.13
N TRP A 25 -6.25 -12.26 -9.10
CA TRP A 25 -5.60 -12.83 -7.91
C TRP A 25 -4.37 -12.03 -7.39
N PRO A 26 -3.52 -11.39 -8.22
CA PRO A 26 -2.41 -10.59 -7.72
C PRO A 26 -2.89 -9.27 -7.09
N LEU A 27 -4.02 -8.73 -7.54
CA LEU A 27 -4.62 -7.53 -6.94
C LEU A 27 -5.05 -7.78 -5.49
N LEU A 28 -5.52 -8.99 -5.17
CA LEU A 28 -5.87 -9.36 -3.81
C LEU A 28 -4.62 -9.39 -2.90
N LEU A 29 -3.49 -9.90 -3.42
CA LEU A 29 -2.21 -9.91 -2.70
C LEU A 29 -1.68 -8.50 -2.45
N VAL A 30 -1.77 -7.62 -3.47
CA VAL A 30 -1.40 -6.20 -3.33
C VAL A 30 -2.32 -5.49 -2.36
N PHE A 31 -3.62 -5.82 -2.33
CA PHE A 31 -4.56 -5.24 -1.38
C PHE A 31 -4.20 -5.60 0.06
N ILE A 32 -3.89 -6.86 0.35
CA ILE A 32 -3.52 -7.32 1.70
C ILE A 32 -2.15 -6.75 2.11
N GLY A 33 -1.12 -6.92 1.26
CA GLY A 33 0.21 -6.39 1.55
C GLY A 33 0.23 -4.86 1.65
N GLY A 34 -0.56 -4.20 0.80
CA GLY A 34 -0.77 -2.75 0.78
C GLY A 34 -1.55 -2.23 1.99
N ALA A 35 -2.49 -3.00 2.54
CA ALA A 35 -3.17 -2.63 3.79
C ALA A 35 -2.21 -2.63 4.98
N ILE A 36 -1.36 -3.67 5.09
CA ILE A 36 -0.33 -3.75 6.13
C ILE A 36 0.71 -2.63 5.94
N GLY A 37 1.15 -2.42 4.70
CA GLY A 37 2.09 -1.34 4.36
C GLY A 37 1.51 0.05 4.62
N GLY A 38 0.24 0.26 4.31
CA GLY A 38 -0.49 1.50 4.55
C GLY A 38 -0.63 1.81 6.04
N LEU A 39 -0.93 0.81 6.88
CA LEU A 39 -0.95 0.97 8.34
C LEU A 39 0.42 1.37 8.88
N CYS A 40 1.48 0.66 8.48
CA CYS A 40 2.85 1.01 8.86
C CYS A 40 3.23 2.42 8.42
N ALA A 41 2.89 2.81 7.19
CA ALA A 41 3.17 4.15 6.66
C ALA A 41 2.39 5.25 7.41
N ALA A 42 1.14 5.02 7.77
CA ALA A 42 0.34 5.98 8.54
C ALA A 42 0.90 6.21 9.95
N LEU A 43 1.39 5.16 10.60
CA LEU A 43 2.08 5.25 11.90
C LEU A 43 3.39 6.03 11.77
N ALA A 44 4.19 5.71 10.75
CA ALA A 44 5.44 6.42 10.46
C ALA A 44 5.21 7.91 10.20
N PHE A 45 4.17 8.24 9.42
CA PHE A 45 3.77 9.62 9.16
C PHE A 45 3.39 10.35 10.46
N SER A 46 2.63 9.70 11.34
CA SER A 46 2.24 10.26 12.64
C SER A 46 3.46 10.51 13.55
N ILE A 47 4.44 9.62 13.52
CA ILE A 47 5.71 9.76 14.24
C ILE A 47 6.52 10.93 13.65
N ASN A 48 6.62 11.02 12.33
CA ASN A 48 7.30 12.11 11.64
C ASN A 48 6.66 13.46 11.98
N LEU A 49 5.33 13.57 12.00
CA LEU A 49 4.64 14.79 12.43
C LEU A 49 5.00 15.20 13.86
N LYS A 50 5.16 14.25 14.78
CA LYS A 50 5.62 14.54 16.16
C LYS A 50 7.08 15.01 16.18
N ILE A 51 7.95 14.41 15.38
CA ILE A 51 9.36 14.80 15.25
C ILE A 51 9.47 16.24 14.71
N TYR A 52 8.69 16.60 13.70
CA TYR A 52 8.71 17.94 13.12
C TYR A 52 8.16 19.01 14.07
N LYS A 53 7.22 18.66 14.96
CA LYS A 53 6.73 19.53 16.04
C LYS A 53 7.72 19.71 17.19
N SER A 54 8.70 18.84 17.32
CA SER A 54 9.67 18.89 18.41
C SER A 54 10.68 20.03 18.22
N GLU A 55 11.35 20.46 19.30
CA GLU A 55 12.33 21.57 19.28
C GLU A 55 13.70 21.20 18.69
N LEU A 56 13.80 20.04 18.01
CA LEU A 56 15.04 19.59 17.36
C LEU A 56 15.47 20.54 16.22
N SER A 57 16.78 20.57 15.96
CA SER A 57 17.35 21.29 14.84
C SER A 57 16.83 20.74 13.49
N ASN A 58 16.61 21.63 12.53
CA ASN A 58 16.14 21.28 11.18
C ASN A 58 16.87 20.11 10.49
N PRO A 59 18.22 20.03 10.50
CA PRO A 59 18.91 18.89 9.89
C PRO A 59 18.60 17.56 10.59
N LEU A 60 18.42 17.58 11.91
CA LEU A 60 18.15 16.36 12.69
C LEU A 60 16.74 15.82 12.41
N LYS A 61 15.76 16.71 12.18
CA LYS A 61 14.40 16.34 11.75
C LYS A 61 14.40 15.61 10.41
N ILE A 62 15.20 16.09 9.44
CA ILE A 62 15.31 15.48 8.11
C ILE A 62 15.91 14.08 8.20
N ILE A 63 16.99 13.92 8.97
CA ILE A 63 17.64 12.61 9.18
C ILE A 63 16.66 11.64 9.84
N LEU A 64 15.96 12.07 10.89
CA LEU A 64 14.97 11.23 11.57
C LEU A 64 13.80 10.83 10.66
N ASN A 65 13.35 11.72 9.77
CA ASN A 65 12.28 11.41 8.81
C ASN A 65 12.70 10.30 7.84
N VAL A 66 13.91 10.40 7.28
CA VAL A 66 14.46 9.37 6.37
C VAL A 66 14.68 8.06 7.11
N LEU A 67 15.23 8.11 8.33
CA LEU A 67 15.47 6.93 9.15
C LEU A 67 14.15 6.23 9.52
N THR A 68 13.11 6.99 9.89
CA THR A 68 11.78 6.47 10.20
C THR A 68 11.17 5.78 8.98
N GLY A 69 11.33 6.35 7.79
CA GLY A 69 10.93 5.72 6.53
C GLY A 69 11.63 4.37 6.30
N PHE A 70 12.95 4.33 6.47
CA PHE A 70 13.73 3.09 6.30
C PHE A 70 13.34 2.01 7.31
N ILE A 71 13.19 2.37 8.59
CA ILE A 71 12.73 1.46 9.64
C ILE A 71 11.33 0.94 9.33
N THR A 72 10.44 1.77 8.81
CA THR A 72 9.07 1.36 8.45
C THR A 72 9.07 0.29 7.37
N VAL A 73 9.92 0.42 6.35
CA VAL A 73 10.07 -0.60 5.29
C VAL A 73 10.61 -1.92 5.87
N LEU A 74 11.60 -1.86 6.75
CA LEU A 74 12.16 -3.04 7.41
C LEU A 74 11.11 -3.75 8.28
N VAL A 75 10.38 -2.99 9.10
CA VAL A 75 9.31 -3.53 9.96
C VAL A 75 8.22 -4.17 9.11
N TRP A 76 7.78 -3.52 8.03
CA TRP A 76 6.79 -4.10 7.11
C TRP A 76 7.29 -5.42 6.51
N PHE A 77 8.55 -5.47 6.05
CA PHE A 77 9.13 -6.69 5.47
C PHE A 77 9.21 -7.85 6.47
N ILE A 78 9.62 -7.57 7.72
CA ILE A 78 9.66 -8.59 8.78
C ILE A 78 8.24 -9.09 9.08
N VAL A 79 7.28 -8.19 9.28
CA VAL A 79 5.88 -8.57 9.55
C VAL A 79 5.30 -9.40 8.40
N ALA A 80 5.54 -8.99 7.15
CA ALA A 80 5.07 -9.71 5.98
C ALA A 80 5.68 -11.12 5.88
N THR A 81 6.99 -11.26 6.12
CA THR A 81 7.66 -12.56 6.09
C THR A 81 7.24 -13.45 7.26
N SER A 82 7.11 -12.92 8.48
CA SER A 82 6.62 -13.67 9.64
C SER A 82 5.19 -14.16 9.46
N LEU A 83 4.29 -13.32 8.94
CA LEU A 83 2.92 -13.75 8.61
C LEU A 83 2.94 -14.83 7.54
N GLY A 84 3.73 -14.65 6.47
CA GLY A 84 3.89 -15.66 5.43
C GLY A 84 4.37 -17.01 5.98
N GLN A 85 5.37 -17.01 6.86
CA GLN A 85 5.86 -18.23 7.51
C GLN A 85 4.80 -18.86 8.41
N TYR A 86 4.07 -18.07 9.20
CA TYR A 86 2.99 -18.59 10.05
C TYR A 86 1.91 -19.29 9.23
N PHE A 87 1.53 -18.72 8.09
CA PHE A 87 0.54 -19.34 7.18
C PHE A 87 1.07 -20.57 6.42
N LEU A 88 2.38 -20.68 6.19
CA LEU A 88 2.97 -21.81 5.47
C LEU A 88 3.32 -23.00 6.37
N HIS A 89 3.48 -22.78 7.68
CA HIS A 89 3.85 -23.81 8.66
C HIS A 89 2.66 -24.39 9.42
N ASN A 90 1.44 -23.91 9.14
CA ASN A 90 0.19 -24.30 9.79
C ASN A 90 -0.84 -24.78 8.76
#